data_AF-A0A0C1QQS4-F1
#
_entry.id   AF-A0A0C1QQS4-F1
#
_cell.length_a   1.000
_cell.length_b   1.000
_cell.length_c   1.000
_cell.angle_alpha   90.00
_cell.angle_beta   90.00
_cell.angle_gamma   90.00
#
_symmetry.space_group_name_H-M   'P 1'
#
loop_
_entity.id
_entity.type
_entity.pdbx_description
1 polymer ?
#
loop_
_entity_poly.entity_id
_entity_poly.type
_entity_poly.pdbx_seq_one_letter_code
_entity_poly.pdbx_strand_id
1 'polypeptide(L)' 'SFSKDLKQRGFKFVGSTTIYAYMQAVGMVNDHLVSCFRHELV' A
#
# COMPACT_ATOMS: atom_id res chain seq x y z
N SER A 1 2.00 -13.79 2.63
CA SER A 1 1.24 -12.59 2.20
C SER A 1 1.98 -11.40 2.76
N PHE A 2 2.06 -10.28 2.04
CA PHE A 2 3.03 -9.21 2.35
C PHE A 2 3.01 -8.76 3.82
N SER A 3 1.82 -8.55 4.40
CA SER A 3 1.64 -8.28 5.84
C SER A 3 2.17 -9.41 6.77
N LYS A 4 1.95 -10.69 6.45
CA LYS A 4 2.47 -11.83 7.23
C LYS A 4 3.99 -11.91 7.17
N ASP A 5 4.58 -11.66 6.00
CA ASP A 5 6.02 -11.76 5.79
C ASP A 5 6.75 -10.66 6.57
N LEU A 6 6.18 -9.44 6.59
CA LEU A 6 6.63 -8.34 7.45
C LEU A 6 6.52 -8.69 8.94
N LYS A 7 5.43 -9.31 9.38
CA LYS A 7 5.30 -9.78 10.79
C LYS A 7 6.38 -10.80 11.15
N GLN A 8 6.68 -11.75 10.25
CA GLN A 8 7.74 -12.74 10.46
C GLN A 8 9.13 -12.11 10.55
N ARG A 9 9.37 -11.02 9.81
CA ARG A 9 10.61 -10.23 9.88
C ARG A 9 10.69 -9.30 11.11
N GLY A 10 9.72 -9.37 12.02
CA GLY A 10 9.73 -8.62 13.29
C GLY A 10 9.08 -7.24 13.22
N PHE A 11 8.47 -6.85 12.09
CA PHE A 11 7.75 -5.59 12.00
C PHE A 11 6.46 -5.64 12.83
N LYS A 12 6.17 -4.55 13.55
CA LYS A 12 4.96 -4.38 14.36
C LYS A 12 3.97 -3.45 13.65
N PHE A 13 2.69 -3.56 13.97
CA PHE A 13 1.59 -2.75 13.38
C PHE A 13 1.38 -2.88 11.87
N VAL A 14 1.94 -3.92 11.24
CA VAL A 14 1.83 -4.21 9.81
C VAL A 14 0.59 -5.05 9.48
N GLY A 15 -0.60 -4.60 9.91
CA GLY A 15 -1.88 -5.22 9.51
C GLY A 15 -2.14 -5.10 8.00
N SER A 16 -3.07 -5.90 7.46
CA SER A 16 -3.40 -5.87 6.03
C SER A 16 -3.84 -4.49 5.56
N THR A 17 -4.72 -3.82 6.32
CA THR A 17 -5.19 -2.46 6.02
C THR A 17 -4.05 -1.44 6.04
N THR A 18 -3.20 -1.47 7.07
CA THR A 18 -2.05 -0.57 7.19
C THR A 18 -1.09 -0.72 6.01
N ILE A 19 -0.82 -1.97 5.63
CA ILE A 19 0.09 -2.28 4.53
C ILE A 19 -0.50 -1.90 3.18
N TYR A 20 -1.81 -2.08 3.00
CA TYR A 20 -2.48 -1.61 1.78
C TYR A 20 -2.41 -0.08 1.65
N ALA A 21 -2.70 0.65 2.72
CA ALA A 21 -2.57 2.11 2.74
C ALA A 21 -1.13 2.57 2.48
N TYR A 22 -0.14 1.86 3.04
CA TYR A 22 1.27 2.12 2.76
C TYR A 22 1.59 1.92 1.28
N MET A 23 1.15 0.81 0.68
CA MET A 23 1.35 0.52 -0.74
C MET A 23 0.75 1.59 -1.66
N GLN A 24 -0.42 2.13 -1.31
CA GLN A 24 -1.03 3.27 -2.01
C GLN A 24 -0.15 4.52 -1.88
N ALA A 25 0.32 4.84 -0.66
CA ALA A 25 1.09 6.05 -0.40
C ALA A 25 2.47 6.09 -1.09
N VAL A 26 3.13 4.94 -1.25
CA VAL A 26 4.45 4.85 -1.90
C VAL A 26 4.38 4.52 -3.40
N GLY A 27 3.18 4.43 -3.97
CA GLY A 27 2.98 4.18 -5.40
C GLY A 27 3.18 2.71 -5.83
N MET A 28 3.18 1.76 -4.90
CA MET A 28 3.14 0.33 -5.26
C MET A 28 1.75 -0.06 -5.80
N VAL A 29 0.71 0.67 -5.43
CA VAL A 29 -0.66 0.56 -5.96
C VAL A 29 -1.13 1.95 -6.34
N ASN A 30 -1.49 2.13 -7.61
CA ASN A 30 -2.20 3.32 -8.05
C ASN A 30 -3.70 3.07 -7.94
N ASP A 31 -4.27 3.58 -6.85
CA ASP A 31 -5.70 3.51 -6.54
C ASP A 31 -6.34 4.90 -6.59
N HIS A 32 -5.72 5.83 -7.35
CA HIS A 32 -6.36 7.11 -7.62
C HIS A 32 -7.69 6.87 -8.36
N LEU A 33 -8.66 7.75 -8.14
CA LEU A 33 -9.88 7.74 -8.95
C LEU A 33 -9.50 7.95 -10.43
N VAL A 34 -10.18 7.27 -11.34
CA VAL A 34 -9.96 7.44 -12.80
C VAL A 34 -10.17 8.88 -13.28
N SER A 35 -10.96 9.67 -12.55
CA SER A 35 -11.17 11.11 -12.80
C SER A 35 -10.10 12.00 -12.16
N CYS A 36 -9.17 11.45 -11.39
CA CYS A 36 -8.10 12.20 -10.75
C CYS A 36 -7.10 12.66 -11.80
N PHE A 37 -6.74 13.96 -11.79
CA PHE A 37 -5.75 14.54 -12.70
C PHE A 37 -4.34 13.92 -12.60
N ARG A 38 -4.08 13.08 -11.58
CA ARG A 38 -2.82 12.35 -11.38
C ARG A 38 -2.91 10.87 -11.71
N HIS A 39 -4.07 10.34 -12.11
CA HIS A 39 -4.27 8.91 -12.31
C HIS A 39 -3.30 8.29 -13.33
N GLU A 40 -2.92 9.02 -14.39
CA GLU A 40 -1.98 8.52 -15.42
C GLU A 40 -0.50 8.77 -15.09
N LEU A 41 -0.22 9.55 -14.04
CA LEU A 41 1.13 10.02 -13.70
C LEU A 41 1.78 9.21 -12.57
N VAL A 42 1.00 8.41 -11.85
CA VAL A 42 1.43 7.58 -10.71
C VAL A 42 1.43 6.12 -11.14
#